data_AF-A0A378N5S3-F1
#
_entry.id   AF-A0A378N5S3-F1
#
_cell.length_a   1.000
_cell.length_b   1.000
_cell.length_c   1.000
_cell.angle_alpha   90.00
_cell.angle_beta   90.00
_cell.angle_gamma   90.00
#
_symmetry.space_group_name_H-M   'P 1'
#
loop_
_entity.id
_entity.type
_entity.pdbx_description
1 polymer ?
#
loop_
_entity_poly.entity_id
_entity_poly.type
_entity_poly.pdbx_seq_one_letter_code
_entity_poly.pdbx_strand_id
1 'polypeptide(L)'
;MLVTLAAMLGQIGLPGGGFGLSYHYSNGGVPSATGGILGSITANPAVEAGAKTWLDETSKSSFPVARISDALLNPGKTIDYNGTQITYPDIKIVYWGRG
;
A
#
# COMPACT_ATOMS: atom_id res chain seq x y z
N MET A 1 3.45 7.13 20.12
CA MET A 1 4.16 7.98 21.11
C MET A 1 5.46 8.60 20.56
N LEU A 2 6.17 7.96 19.62
CA LEU A 2 7.40 8.51 19.01
C LEU A 2 7.22 9.93 18.46
N VAL A 3 6.24 10.15 17.57
CA VAL A 3 5.99 11.46 16.96
C VAL A 3 5.58 12.51 18.00
N THR A 4 4.73 12.11 18.95
CA THR A 4 4.28 12.97 20.07
C THR A 4 5.46 13.48 20.89
N LEU A 5 6.40 12.59 21.25
CA LEU A 5 7.60 12.97 21.99
C LEU A 5 8.52 13.90 21.18
N ALA A 6 8.75 13.58 19.90
CA ALA A 6 9.55 14.44 19.02
C ALA A 6 8.95 15.86 18.90
N ALA A 7 7.62 15.96 18.87
CA ALA A 7 6.91 17.25 18.85
C ALA A 7 7.10 18.02 20.16
N MET A 8 7.02 17.35 21.32
CA MET A 8 7.26 17.98 22.63
C MET A 8 8.72 18.48 22.78
N LEU A 9 9.68 17.80 22.17
CA LEU A 9 11.08 18.24 22.14
C LEU A 9 11.31 19.46 21.24
N GLY A 10 10.39 19.78 20.32
CA GLY A 10 10.45 20.99 19.48
C GLY A 10 11.53 20.98 18.39
N GLN A 11 12.11 19.82 18.07
CA GLN A 11 13.24 19.70 17.13
C GLN A 11 12.84 19.19 15.73
N ILE A 12 11.55 18.97 15.48
CA ILE A 12 11.07 18.53 14.17
C ILE A 12 11.38 19.61 13.14
N GLY A 13 12.13 19.25 12.08
CA GLY A 13 12.49 20.13 10.98
C GLY A 13 13.89 20.75 11.05
N LEU A 14 14.63 20.56 12.15
CA LEU A 14 16.02 21.01 12.27
C LEU A 14 17.02 19.96 11.75
N PRO A 15 18.17 20.38 11.18
CA PRO A 15 19.24 19.43 10.82
C PRO A 15 19.68 18.60 12.01
N GLY A 16 19.57 17.27 11.89
CA GLY A 16 19.91 16.33 12.98
C GLY A 16 18.86 16.21 14.10
N GLY A 17 17.75 16.95 14.03
CA GLY A 17 16.65 16.90 14.98
C GLY A 17 15.42 16.14 14.45
N GLY A 18 14.53 15.73 15.36
CA GLY A 18 13.28 15.04 15.01
C GLY A 18 13.41 13.51 14.97
N PHE A 19 12.84 12.88 13.95
CA PHE A 19 12.80 11.41 13.81
C PHE A 19 12.83 10.97 12.34
N GLY A 20 13.25 9.72 12.10
CA GLY A 20 13.19 9.08 10.78
C GLY A 20 12.72 7.63 10.91
N LEU A 21 11.95 7.15 9.93
CA LEU A 21 11.34 5.82 9.96
C LEU A 21 12.02 4.80 9.03
N SER A 22 12.99 5.22 8.21
CA SER A 22 13.52 4.39 7.11
C SER A 22 15.01 4.54 6.82
N TYR A 23 15.82 5.08 7.75
CA TYR A 23 17.28 5.19 7.55
C TYR A 23 17.97 3.85 7.27
N HIS A 24 17.41 2.75 7.76
CA HIS A 24 17.93 1.40 7.57
C HIS A 24 17.53 0.75 6.23
N TYR A 25 16.56 1.33 5.51
CA TYR A 25 16.01 0.74 4.29
C TYR A 25 16.53 1.46 3.06
N SER A 26 17.10 0.70 2.11
CA SER A 26 17.51 1.20 0.79
C SER A 26 18.33 2.49 0.82
N ASN A 27 19.26 2.59 1.77
CA ASN A 27 20.14 3.75 1.94
C ASN A 27 19.39 5.06 2.26
N GLY A 28 18.27 4.98 3.00
CA GLY A 28 17.51 6.16 3.42
C GLY A 28 18.41 7.19 4.11
N GLY A 29 18.39 8.43 3.63
CA GLY A 29 19.19 9.54 4.16
C GLY A 29 20.37 9.97 3.28
N VAL A 30 20.76 9.19 2.27
CA VAL A 30 21.75 9.66 1.28
C VAL A 30 21.10 10.55 0.20
N PRO A 31 21.83 11.52 -0.37
CA PRO A 31 21.34 12.29 -1.52
C PRO A 31 21.01 11.39 -2.72
N SER A 32 19.85 11.63 -3.34
CA SER A 32 19.44 10.92 -4.57
C SER A 32 20.34 11.29 -5.75
N ALA A 33 20.62 10.31 -6.62
CA ALA A 33 21.32 10.55 -7.88
C ALA A 33 20.48 11.43 -8.83
N THR A 34 21.13 12.27 -9.64
CA THR A 34 20.49 13.17 -10.61
C THR A 34 20.38 12.56 -12.02
N GLY A 35 20.89 11.34 -12.23
CA GLY A 35 20.77 10.62 -13.50
C GLY A 35 19.35 10.15 -13.78
N GLY A 36 19.04 9.92 -15.06
CA GLY A 36 17.75 9.38 -15.47
C GLY A 36 17.52 7.95 -14.96
N ILE A 37 16.28 7.65 -14.56
CA ILE A 37 15.84 6.30 -14.19
C ILE A 37 15.10 5.69 -15.38
N LEU A 38 15.46 4.46 -15.75
CA LEU A 38 14.74 3.72 -16.78
C LEU A 38 13.40 3.22 -16.22
N GLY A 39 12.33 3.36 -17.00
CA GLY A 39 11.02 2.83 -16.64
C GLY A 39 10.99 1.30 -16.60
N SER A 40 10.06 0.74 -15.82
CA SER A 40 9.77 -0.69 -15.82
C SER A 40 8.72 -1.04 -16.87
N ILE A 41 8.54 -2.35 -17.11
CA ILE A 41 7.35 -2.86 -17.82
C ILE A 41 6.11 -2.45 -17.01
N THR A 42 5.07 -1.98 -17.70
CA THR A 42 3.81 -1.55 -17.07
C THR A 42 2.99 -2.75 -16.61
N ALA A 43 2.39 -2.64 -15.41
CA ALA A 43 1.39 -3.59 -14.92
C ALA A 43 -0.03 -3.28 -15.46
N ASN A 44 -0.22 -2.09 -16.04
CA ASN A 44 -1.50 -1.68 -16.61
C ASN A 44 -1.66 -2.24 -18.03
N PRO A 45 -2.88 -2.67 -18.42
CA PRO A 45 -3.16 -3.10 -19.77
C PRO A 45 -2.95 -1.96 -20.78
N ALA A 46 -2.53 -2.30 -22.00
CA ALA A 46 -2.35 -1.36 -23.10
C ALA A 46 -3.71 -0.96 -23.72
N VAL A 47 -4.51 -0.22 -22.95
CA VAL A 47 -5.80 0.34 -23.38
C VAL A 47 -5.70 1.85 -23.44
N GLU A 48 -6.57 2.48 -24.24
CA GLU A 48 -6.65 3.95 -24.26
C GLU A 48 -6.88 4.49 -22.84
N ALA A 49 -6.26 5.63 -22.52
CA ALA A 49 -6.41 6.24 -21.21
C ALA A 49 -7.90 6.53 -20.91
N GLY A 50 -8.45 5.88 -19.88
CA GLY A 50 -9.86 5.99 -19.51
C GLY A 50 -10.80 4.95 -20.15
N ALA A 51 -10.29 4.06 -21.02
CA ALA A 51 -11.07 2.93 -21.52
C ALA A 51 -11.34 1.95 -20.38
N LYS A 52 -12.63 1.72 -20.10
CA LYS A 52 -13.05 0.70 -19.12
C LYS A 52 -12.72 -0.68 -19.66
N THR A 53 -12.11 -1.49 -18.83
CA THR A 53 -11.84 -2.90 -19.07
C THR A 53 -12.74 -3.77 -18.20
N TRP A 54 -12.86 -5.05 -18.54
CA TRP A 54 -13.53 -6.03 -17.67
C TRP A 54 -12.92 -6.10 -16.26
N LEU A 55 -11.65 -5.69 -16.10
CA LEU A 55 -10.97 -5.63 -14.80
C LEU A 55 -11.56 -4.54 -13.90
N ASP A 56 -12.06 -3.43 -14.43
CA ASP A 56 -12.60 -2.32 -13.62
C ASP A 56 -13.91 -2.71 -12.91
N GLU A 57 -14.66 -3.65 -13.49
CA GLU A 57 -15.84 -4.22 -12.83
C GLU A 57 -15.46 -5.29 -11.81
N THR A 58 -14.33 -5.97 -12.02
CA THR A 58 -13.84 -7.10 -11.20
C THR A 58 -12.99 -6.63 -10.01
N SER A 59 -12.38 -5.44 -10.08
CA SER A 59 -11.49 -4.88 -9.06
C SER A 59 -12.20 -4.15 -7.91
N LYS A 60 -13.52 -4.33 -7.76
CA LYS A 60 -14.33 -3.61 -6.75
C LYS A 60 -14.10 -4.10 -5.31
N SER A 61 -13.45 -5.24 -5.14
CA SER A 61 -13.20 -5.81 -3.82
C SER A 61 -11.80 -5.44 -3.31
N SER A 62 -11.76 -4.55 -2.33
CA SER A 62 -10.54 -4.22 -1.58
C SER A 62 -10.78 -4.48 -0.10
N PHE A 63 -9.87 -5.24 0.51
CA PHE A 63 -9.90 -5.57 1.94
C PHE A 63 -8.46 -5.67 2.48
N PRO A 64 -8.25 -5.63 3.81
CA PRO A 64 -6.91 -5.65 4.38
C PRO A 64 -6.16 -6.92 4.04
N VAL A 65 -4.95 -6.80 3.46
CA VAL A 65 -4.14 -7.96 3.02
C VAL A 65 -3.90 -8.98 4.13
N ALA A 66 -3.68 -8.52 5.37
CA ALA A 66 -3.47 -9.38 6.54
C ALA A 66 -4.70 -10.23 6.92
N ARG A 67 -5.87 -9.99 6.31
CA ARG A 67 -7.12 -10.73 6.57
C ARG A 67 -7.40 -11.81 5.54
N ILE A 68 -6.47 -12.14 4.64
CA ILE A 68 -6.70 -13.15 3.59
C ILE A 68 -7.26 -14.47 4.15
N SER A 69 -6.70 -15.00 5.24
CA SER A 69 -7.19 -16.25 5.85
C SER A 69 -8.60 -16.12 6.44
N ASP A 70 -8.93 -14.98 7.08
CA ASP A 70 -10.26 -14.72 7.64
C ASP A 70 -11.31 -14.54 6.53
N ALA A 71 -10.93 -13.89 5.42
CA ALA A 71 -11.78 -13.73 4.25
C ALA A 71 -12.10 -15.07 3.56
N LEU A 72 -11.11 -15.98 3.47
CA LEU A 72 -11.30 -17.32 2.91
C LEU A 72 -12.20 -18.21 3.78
N LEU A 73 -12.13 -18.07 5.12
CA LEU A 73 -12.95 -18.85 6.04
C LEU A 73 -14.38 -18.32 6.20
N ASN A 74 -14.59 -17.01 6.01
CA ASN A 74 -15.85 -16.33 6.30
C ASN A 74 -16.32 -15.43 5.14
N PRO A 75 -16.59 -15.97 3.95
CA PRO A 75 -17.09 -15.16 2.83
C PRO A 75 -18.41 -14.47 3.20
N GLY A 76 -18.58 -13.21 2.78
CA GLY A 76 -19.78 -12.40 3.08
C GLY A 76 -19.82 -11.77 4.48
N LYS A 77 -18.84 -12.03 5.34
CA LYS A 77 -18.72 -11.35 6.64
C LYS A 77 -18.38 -9.88 6.46
N THR A 78 -19.07 -9.01 7.19
CA THR A 78 -18.79 -7.57 7.24
C THR A 78 -17.88 -7.24 8.42
N ILE A 79 -16.89 -6.38 8.19
CA ILE A 79 -15.98 -5.88 9.21
C ILE A 79 -15.84 -4.36 9.13
N ASP A 80 -15.48 -3.74 10.25
CA ASP A 80 -15.03 -2.36 10.29
C ASP A 80 -13.57 -2.26 9.87
N TYR A 81 -13.26 -1.36 8.95
CA TYR A 81 -11.92 -1.09 8.48
C TYR A 81 -11.75 0.39 8.11
N ASN A 82 -10.79 1.07 8.75
CA ASN A 82 -10.44 2.47 8.46
C ASN A 82 -11.64 3.44 8.42
N GLY A 83 -12.59 3.26 9.33
CA GLY A 83 -13.79 4.10 9.43
C GLY A 83 -14.91 3.75 8.43
N THR A 84 -14.75 2.70 7.63
CA THR A 84 -15.81 2.18 6.75
C THR A 84 -16.14 0.73 7.08
N GLN A 85 -17.31 0.27 6.61
CA GLN A 85 -17.64 -1.15 6.64
C GLN A 85 -17.32 -1.78 5.28
N ILE A 86 -16.68 -2.93 5.30
CA ILE A 86 -16.37 -3.72 4.11
C ILE A 86 -16.86 -5.14 4.28
N THR A 87 -17.28 -5.78 3.19
CA THR A 87 -17.75 -7.15 3.17
C THR A 87 -16.75 -8.03 2.43
N TYR A 88 -16.39 -9.17 3.02
CA TYR A 88 -15.45 -10.10 2.40
C TYR A 88 -16.02 -10.69 1.11
N PRO A 89 -15.24 -10.70 0.01
CA PRO A 89 -15.65 -11.34 -1.23
C PRO A 89 -15.64 -12.86 -1.09
N ASP A 90 -16.43 -13.53 -1.92
CA ASP A 90 -16.40 -14.99 -2.04
C ASP A 90 -15.32 -15.42 -3.04
N ILE A 91 -14.10 -15.63 -2.51
CA ILE A 91 -12.91 -15.94 -3.32
C ILE A 91 -12.95 -17.42 -3.75
N LYS A 92 -12.94 -17.66 -5.05
CA LYS A 92 -12.95 -19.03 -5.62
C LYS A 92 -11.59 -19.53 -6.10
N ILE A 93 -10.72 -18.62 -6.54
CA ILE A 93 -9.40 -18.94 -7.07
C ILE A 93 -8.40 -17.91 -6.57
N VAL A 94 -7.23 -18.38 -6.16
CA VAL A 94 -6.05 -17.55 -5.89
C VAL A 94 -4.96 -17.96 -6.85
N TYR A 95 -4.50 -17.01 -7.67
CA TYR A 95 -3.37 -17.19 -8.57
C TYR A 95 -2.14 -16.46 -8.02
N TRP A 96 -1.01 -17.15 -7.92
CA TRP A 96 0.23 -16.62 -7.35
C TRP A 96 1.35 -16.65 -8.40
N GLY A 97 1.84 -15.48 -8.79
CA GLY A 97 2.74 -15.31 -9.94
C GLY A 97 4.19 -14.92 -9.62
N ARG A 98 4.63 -14.93 -8.35
CA ARG A 98 6.00 -14.53 -7.99
C ARG A 98 6.43 -15.07 -6.62
N GLY A 99 7.46 -15.90 -6.55
CA GLY A 99 8.13 -16.29 -5.30
C GLY A 99 8.96 -15.16 -4.70
#